data_AF-A0A6C0ICS9-F1
#
_entry.id   AF-A0A6C0ICS9-F1
#
_cell.length_a   1.000
_cell.length_b   1.000
_cell.length_c   1.000
_cell.angle_alpha   90.00
_cell.angle_beta   90.00
_cell.angle_gamma   90.00
#
_symmetry.space_group_name_H-M   'P 1'
#
loop_
_entity.id
_entity.type
_entity.pdbx_description
1 polymer ?
#
loop_
_entity_poly.entity_id
_entity_poly.type
_entity_poly.pdbx_seq_one_letter_code
_entity_poly.pdbx_strand_id
1 'polypeptide(L)' 'MESIISPRWVRIHKLSIAITLFLCFMILVHVTKPAFIYNEKGGFRPFGLGYRNYTVFPIWIVSIILAILSYFLVVWYISV' A
#
# COMPACT_ATOMS: atom_id res chain seq x y z
N MET A 1 -28.09 -2.12 7.73
CA MET A 1 -27.24 -0.93 7.49
C MET A 1 -27.01 -0.86 6.00
N GLU A 2 -27.60 0.11 5.31
CA GLU A 2 -27.36 0.23 3.86
C GLU A 2 -25.92 0.65 3.62
N SER A 3 -25.20 -0.10 2.79
CA SER A 3 -23.85 0.28 2.38
C SER A 3 -23.95 1.50 1.46
N ILE A 4 -23.22 2.58 1.80
CA ILE A 4 -23.17 3.84 1.02
C ILE A 4 -22.81 3.60 -0.46
N ILE A 5 -22.14 2.48 -0.75
CA ILE A 5 -21.74 2.08 -2.09
C ILE A 5 -22.47 0.78 -2.45
N SER A 6 -23.04 0.71 -3.65
CA SER A 6 -23.71 -0.51 -4.12
C SER A 6 -22.70 -1.64 -4.38
N PRO A 7 -22.87 -2.85 -3.81
CA PRO A 7 -21.93 -3.95 -3.98
C PRO A 7 -21.76 -4.40 -5.44
N ARG A 8 -22.82 -4.26 -6.26
CA ARG A 8 -22.76 -4.53 -7.71
C ARG A 8 -21.78 -3.62 -8.42
N TRP A 9 -21.79 -2.32 -8.11
CA TRP A 9 -20.90 -1.35 -8.76
C TRP A 9 -19.44 -1.59 -8.39
N VAL A 10 -19.17 -1.90 -7.12
CA VAL A 10 -17.82 -2.25 -6.65
C VAL A 10 -17.30 -3.51 -7.33
N ARG A 11 -18.16 -4.51 -7.54
CA ARG A 11 -17.79 -5.74 -8.25
C ARG A 11 -17.38 -5.49 -9.70
N ILE A 12 -18.04 -4.56 -10.39
CA ILE A 12 -17.71 -4.17 -11.78
C ILE A 12 -16.37 -3.44 -11.83
N HIS A 13 -16.13 -2.50 -10.90
CA HIS A 13 -14.95 -1.63 -10.91
C HIS A 13 -13.84 -2.06 -9.94
N LYS A 14 -13.85 -3.33 -9.49
CA LYS A 14 -12.96 -3.84 -8.43
C LYS A 14 -11.47 -3.54 -8.65
N LEU A 15 -10.99 -3.62 -9.90
CA LEU A 15 -9.59 -3.36 -10.23
C LEU A 15 -9.25 -1.87 -10.07
N SER A 16 -10.10 -0.98 -10.60
CA SER A 16 -9.89 0.46 -10.50
C SER A 16 -9.91 0.91 -9.04
N ILE A 17 -10.85 0.41 -8.26
CA ILE A 17 -10.96 0.71 -6.82
C ILE A 17 -9.72 0.22 -6.07
N ALA A 18 -9.22 -0.99 -6.38
CA ALA A 18 -8.00 -1.52 -5.76
C ALA A 18 -6.76 -0.68 -6.10
N ILE A 19 -6.64 -0.21 -7.34
CA ILE A 19 -5.55 0.67 -7.77
C ILE A 19 -5.63 2.01 -7.05
N THR A 20 -6.81 2.63 -6.96
CA THR A 20 -7.00 3.89 -6.23
C THR A 20 -6.63 3.72 -4.76
N LEU A 21 -7.07 2.64 -4.12
CA LEU A 21 -6.74 2.34 -2.73
C LEU A 21 -5.22 2.15 -2.53
N PHE A 22 -4.58 1.41 -3.43
CA PHE A 22 -3.13 1.25 -3.43
C PHE A 22 -2.39 2.59 -3.52
N LEU A 23 -2.84 3.48 -4.43
CA LEU A 23 -2.26 4.82 -4.56
C LEU A 23 -2.44 5.66 -3.30
N CYS A 24 -3.61 5.61 -2.66
CA CYS A 24 -3.84 6.28 -1.38
C CYS A 24 -2.87 5.80 -0.30
N PHE A 25 -2.67 4.48 -0.16
CA PHE A 25 -1.70 3.96 0.80
C PHE A 25 -0.26 4.31 0.43
N MET A 26 0.11 4.30 -0.85
CA MET A 26 1.44 4.71 -1.31
C MET A 26 1.72 6.18 -1.01
N ILE A 27 0.73 7.06 -1.20
CA ILE A 27 0.82 8.48 -0.82
C ILE A 27 1.03 8.59 0.69
N LEU A 28 0.26 7.86 1.50
CA LEU A 28 0.42 7.85 2.95
C LEU A 28 1.84 7.43 3.37
N VAL A 29 2.41 6.40 2.75
CA VAL A 29 3.80 5.98 2.99
C VAL A 29 4.80 7.09 2.63
N HIS A 30 4.61 7.78 1.51
CA HIS A 30 5.50 8.86 1.08
C HIS A 30 5.41 10.13 1.94
N VAL A 31 4.22 10.41 2.50
CA VAL A 31 4.00 11.55 3.40
C VAL A 31 4.54 11.26 4.79
N THR A 32 4.26 10.07 5.34
CA THR A 32 4.72 9.66 6.68
C THR A 32 6.21 9.36 6.73
N LYS A 33 6.83 9.02 5.58
CA LYS A 33 8.25 8.68 5.44
C LYS A 33 8.73 7.75 6.56
N PRO A 34 8.15 6.54 6.67
CA PRO A 34 8.42 5.65 7.80
C PRO A 34 9.91 5.34 7.93
N ALA A 35 10.41 5.36 9.16
CA ALA A 35 11.84 5.26 9.47
C ALA A 35 12.49 3.96 8.98
N PHE A 36 11.74 2.89 8.68
CA PHE A 36 12.31 1.65 8.14
C PHE A 36 12.56 1.68 6.62
N ILE A 37 11.98 2.63 5.88
CA ILE A 37 12.17 2.82 4.43
C ILE A 37 12.96 4.09 4.14
N TYR A 38 12.67 5.16 4.89
CA TYR A 38 13.27 6.48 4.68
C TYR A 38 14.36 6.78 5.71
N ASN A 39 15.37 7.51 5.27
CA ASN A 39 16.38 8.07 6.14
C ASN A 39 15.87 9.38 6.78
N GLU A 40 16.59 9.89 7.78
CA GLU A 40 16.24 11.14 8.48
C GLU A 40 16.26 12.36 7.54
N LYS A 41 16.95 12.26 6.41
CA LYS A 41 17.01 13.28 5.36
C LYS A 41 15.89 13.13 4.30
N GLY A 42 14.97 12.17 4.47
CA GLY A 42 13.85 11.91 3.58
C GLY A 42 14.18 11.18 2.28
N GLY A 43 15.42 10.70 2.10
CA GLY A 43 15.80 9.81 1.00
C GLY A 43 15.50 8.34 1.32
N PHE A 44 15.44 7.50 0.29
CA PHE A 44 15.31 6.06 0.49
C PHE A 44 16.59 5.50 1.09
N ARG A 45 16.43 4.64 2.10
CA ARG A 45 17.54 3.87 2.63
C ARG A 45 17.90 2.75 1.64
N PRO A 46 19.20 2.53 1.37
CA PRO A 46 19.62 1.48 0.44
C PRO A 46 19.32 0.09 1.02
N PHE A 47 18.91 -0.83 0.15
CA PHE A 47 18.76 -2.24 0.49
C PHE A 47 20.14 -2.89 0.64
N GLY A 48 20.34 -3.70 1.68
CA GLY A 48 21.57 -4.47 1.86
C GLY A 48 21.86 -4.87 3.31
N LEU A 49 22.79 -5.81 3.48
CA LEU A 49 23.29 -6.25 4.78
C LEU A 49 24.57 -5.48 5.09
N GLY A 50 24.44 -4.25 5.60
CA GLY A 50 25.59 -3.43 6.00
C GLY A 50 25.44 -2.87 7.42
N TYR A 51 26.58 -2.49 8.02
CA TYR A 51 26.72 -2.22 9.45
C TYR A 51 26.05 -0.91 9.97
N ARG A 52 25.44 -0.07 9.11
CA ARG A 52 24.65 1.11 9.56
C ARG A 52 23.72 1.65 8.46
N ASN A 53 22.46 1.93 8.79
CA ASN A 53 21.44 2.62 7.95
C ASN A 53 20.89 1.92 6.69
N TYR A 54 21.06 0.60 6.56
CA TYR A 54 20.44 -0.18 5.47
C TYR A 54 19.02 -0.62 5.83
N THR A 55 18.16 -0.85 4.84
CA THR A 55 16.85 -1.49 5.07
C THR A 55 16.93 -2.98 4.75
N VAL A 56 16.26 -3.76 5.58
CA VAL A 56 15.88 -5.14 5.26
C VAL A 56 14.69 -5.14 4.27
N PHE A 57 13.86 -4.11 4.31
CA PHE A 57 12.66 -3.98 3.49
C PHE A 57 12.86 -2.90 2.41
N PRO A 58 13.17 -3.27 1.17
CA PRO A 58 13.23 -2.32 0.07
C PRO A 58 11.80 -1.86 -0.29
N ILE A 59 11.67 -0.64 -0.80
CA ILE A 59 10.37 -0.04 -1.09
C ILE A 59 9.53 -0.84 -2.10
N TRP A 60 10.17 -1.55 -3.03
CA TRP A 60 9.45 -2.38 -3.99
C TRP A 60 8.75 -3.56 -3.34
N ILE A 61 9.31 -4.18 -2.28
CA ILE A 61 8.62 -5.23 -1.51
C ILE A 61 7.40 -4.64 -0.80
N VAL A 62 7.57 -3.48 -0.17
CA VAL A 62 6.45 -2.78 0.50
C VAL A 62 5.34 -2.46 -0.50
N SER A 63 5.68 -1.99 -1.70
CA SER A 63 4.73 -1.71 -2.77
C SER A 63 3.93 -2.95 -3.20
N ILE A 64 4.61 -4.09 -3.39
CA ILE A 64 3.94 -5.36 -3.77
C ILE A 64 2.97 -5.80 -2.67
N ILE A 65 3.41 -5.79 -1.41
CA ILE A 65 2.54 -6.17 -0.27
C ILE A 65 1.31 -5.26 -0.22
N LEU A 66 1.51 -3.95 -0.37
CA LEU A 66 0.43 -2.97 -0.31
C LEU A 66 -0.56 -3.13 -1.47
N ALA A 67 -0.08 -3.46 -2.68
CA ALA A 67 -0.92 -3.74 -3.84
C ALA A 67 -1.78 -5.00 -3.62
N ILE A 68 -1.17 -6.07 -3.09
CA ILE A 68 -1.87 -7.31 -2.73
C ILE A 68 -2.95 -7.00 -1.68
N LEU A 69 -2.59 -6.34 -0.57
CA LEU A 69 -3.54 -5.98 0.49
C LEU A 69 -4.69 -5.13 -0.05
N SER A 70 -4.42 -4.16 -0.92
CA SER A 70 -5.45 -3.30 -1.52
C SER A 70 -6.47 -4.11 -2.33
N TYR A 71 -6.01 -5.08 -3.12
CA TYR A 71 -6.93 -5.97 -3.85
C TYR A 71 -7.74 -6.86 -2.91
N PHE A 72 -7.08 -7.47 -1.91
CA PHE A 72 -7.75 -8.33 -0.93
C PHE A 72 -8.82 -7.58 -0.13
N LEU A 73 -8.56 -6.33 0.26
CA LEU A 73 -9.54 -5.48 0.94
C LEU A 73 -10.80 -5.23 0.10
N VAL A 74 -10.62 -4.95 -1.21
CA VAL A 74 -11.76 -4.76 -2.12
C VAL A 74 -12.56 -6.05 -2.30
N VAL A 75 -11.88 -7.20 -2.45
CA VAL A 75 -12.56 -8.50 -2.58
C VAL A 75 -13.30 -8.86 -1.29
N TRP A 76 -12.67 -8.62 -0.13
CA TRP A 76 -13.28 -8.84 1.17
C TRP A 76 -14.54 -7.98 1.34
N TYR A 77 -14.47 -6.69 0.99
CA TYR A 77 -15.63 -5.78 1.02
C TYR A 77 -16.80 -6.23 0.13
N ILE A 78 -16.53 -6.87 -1.02
CA ILE A 78 -17.58 -7.40 -1.92
C ILE A 78 -18.19 -8.72 -1.38
N SER A 79 -17.42 -9.45 -0.57
CA SER A 79 -17.78 -10.80 -0.10
C SER A 79 -18.55 -10.80 1.22
N VAL A 80 -18.37 -9.75 2.03
CA VAL A 80 -19.16 -9.46 3.23
C VAL A 80 -20.49 -8.84 2.83
#